data_AF-S0NGP5-F1
#
_entry.id   AF-S0NGP5-F1
#
_cell.length_a   1.000
_cell.length_b   1.000
_cell.length_c   1.000
_cell.angle_alpha   90.00
_cell.angle_beta   90.00
_cell.angle_gamma   90.00
#
_symmetry.space_group_name_H-M   'P 1'
#
loop_
_entity.id
_entity.type
_entity.pdbx_description
1 polymer ?
#
loop_
_entity_poly.entity_id
_entity_poly.type
_entity_poly.pdbx_seq_one_letter_code
_entity_poly.pdbx_strand_id
1 'polypeptide(L)' 'MNYQRIVTHLQYFAQRYLTDELSDEQDEFLFALVQSKYPKSFQTVQRINEYLIKTYGKPLGQSEMIYLTIHIERVVLDKK' A
#
# COMPACT_ATOMS: atom_id res chain seq x y z
N MET A 1 8.51 -16.16 -1.54
CA MET A 1 7.02 -16.14 -1.60
C MET A 1 6.43 -14.73 -1.48
N ASN A 2 7.12 -13.75 -0.86
CA ASN A 2 6.56 -12.42 -0.62
C ASN A 2 6.22 -11.64 -1.91
N TYR A 3 7.01 -11.82 -2.96
CA TYR A 3 6.72 -11.23 -4.28
C TYR A 3 5.39 -11.70 -4.88
N GLN A 4 5.07 -12.99 -4.79
CA GLN A 4 3.81 -13.50 -5.34
C GLN A 4 2.60 -12.96 -4.56
N ARG A 5 2.71 -12.87 -3.22
CA ARG A 5 1.63 -12.32 -2.38
C ARG A 5 1.31 -10.88 -2.73
N ILE A 6 2.33 -10.03 -2.91
CA ILE A 6 2.11 -8.61 -3.24
C ILE A 6 1.50 -8.47 -4.64
N VAL A 7 1.93 -9.28 -5.62
CA VAL A 7 1.34 -9.24 -6.98
C VAL A 7 -0.13 -9.64 -6.95
N THR A 8 -0.47 -10.73 -6.27
CA THR A 8 -1.85 -11.17 -6.11
C THR A 8 -2.70 -10.11 -5.40
N HIS A 9 -2.18 -9.49 -4.34
CA HIS A 9 -2.86 -8.40 -3.66
C HIS A 9 -3.13 -7.22 -4.59
N LEU A 10 -2.13 -6.78 -5.37
CA LEU A 10 -2.28 -5.68 -6.32
C LEU A 10 -3.34 -5.98 -7.39
N GLN A 11 -3.48 -7.23 -7.84
CA GLN A 11 -4.52 -7.63 -8.79
C GLN A 11 -5.93 -7.44 -8.19
N TYR A 12 -6.16 -7.97 -6.98
CA TYR A 12 -7.45 -7.81 -6.30
C TYR A 12 -7.72 -6.36 -5.89
N PHE A 13 -6.70 -5.65 -5.43
CA PHE A 13 -6.79 -4.24 -5.08
C PHE A 13 -7.18 -3.40 -6.31
N ALA A 14 -6.56 -3.61 -7.47
CA ALA A 14 -6.89 -2.87 -8.68
C ALA A 14 -8.35 -3.07 -9.09
N GLN A 15 -8.88 -4.30 -8.99
CA GLN A 15 -10.29 -4.57 -9.25
C GLN A 15 -11.19 -3.77 -8.30
N ARG A 16 -10.96 -3.88 -6.98
CA ARG A 16 -11.77 -3.21 -5.94
C ARG A 16 -11.69 -1.68 -6.00
N TYR A 17 -10.51 -1.15 -6.29
CA TYR A 17 -10.27 0.28 -6.41
C TYR A 17 -11.03 0.89 -7.60
N LEU A 18 -11.14 0.15 -8.70
CA LEU A 18 -11.89 0.58 -9.88
C LEU A 18 -13.41 0.41 -9.72
N THR A 19 -13.87 -0.54 -8.90
CA THR A 19 -15.31 -0.77 -8.60
C THR A 19 -15.84 0.05 -7.42
N ASP A 20 -15.00 0.86 -6.78
CA ASP A 20 -15.33 1.68 -5.59
C ASP A 20 -15.77 0.86 -4.35
N GLU A 21 -15.31 -0.39 -4.26
CA GLU A 21 -15.62 -1.32 -3.17
C GLU A 21 -14.53 -1.29 -2.06
N LEU A 22 -13.94 -0.12 -1.84
CA LEU A 22 -12.93 0.06 -0.82
C LEU A 22 -13.56 0.48 0.51
N SER A 23 -13.41 -0.36 1.52
CA SER A 23 -13.60 0.04 2.91
C SER A 23 -12.24 0.49 3.47
N ASP A 24 -12.19 1.67 4.06
CA ASP A 24 -10.99 2.17 4.73
C ASP A 24 -11.20 2.12 6.25
N GLU A 25 -10.58 1.15 6.90
CA GLU A 25 -10.51 1.09 8.35
C GLU A 25 -9.29 1.87 8.83
N GLN A 26 -9.56 2.97 9.51
CA GLN A 26 -8.50 3.85 9.99
C GLN A 26 -7.91 3.33 11.30
N ASP A 27 -6.58 3.16 11.32
CA ASP A 27 -5.79 2.87 12.51
C ASP A 27 -4.59 3.83 12.49
N GLU A 28 -4.81 5.02 13.07
CA GLU A 28 -3.82 6.10 13.10
C GLU A 28 -2.54 5.68 13.83
N PHE A 29 -2.66 4.88 14.89
CA PHE A 29 -1.52 4.40 15.65
C PHE A 29 -0.64 3.48 14.80
N LEU A 30 -1.26 2.49 14.13
CA LEU A 30 -0.53 1.59 13.25
C LEU A 30 0.06 2.33 12.05
N PHE A 31 -0.66 3.30 11.49
CA PHE A 31 -0.16 4.12 10.40
C PHE A 31 1.11 4.89 10.78
N ALA A 32 1.09 5.59 11.92
CA ALA A 32 2.25 6.33 12.42
C ALA A 32 3.44 5.40 12.74
N LEU A 33 3.15 4.22 13.33
CA LEU A 33 4.16 3.20 13.59
C LEU A 33 4.82 2.71 12.29
N VAL A 34 4.04 2.43 11.25
CA VAL A 34 4.55 1.95 9.96
C VAL A 34 5.36 3.02 9.24
N GLN A 35 4.91 4.27 9.25
CA GLN A 35 5.64 5.41 8.68
C GLN A 35 7.01 5.59 9.35
N SER A 36 7.06 5.52 10.68
CA SER A 36 8.33 5.67 11.42
C SER A 36 9.26 4.48 11.26
N LYS A 37 8.72 3.26 11.20
CA LYS A 37 9.52 2.02 11.14
C LYS A 37 10.08 1.73 9.75
N TYR A 38 9.34 2.07 8.68
CA TYR A 38 9.70 1.73 7.30
C TYR A 38 9.64 2.95 6.36
N PRO A 39 10.44 4.01 6.61
CA PRO A 39 10.30 5.29 5.93
C PRO A 39 10.50 5.22 4.40
N LYS A 40 11.41 4.37 3.92
CA LYS A 40 11.66 4.21 2.48
C LYS A 40 10.52 3.47 1.76
N SER A 41 10.01 2.41 2.38
CA SER A 41 8.88 1.65 1.86
C SER A 41 7.61 2.50 1.89
N PHE A 42 7.41 3.28 2.95
CA PHE A 42 6.31 4.23 3.06
C PHE A 42 6.38 5.32 1.98
N GLN A 43 7.55 5.92 1.75
CA GLN A 43 7.75 6.88 0.66
C GLN A 43 7.44 6.28 -0.71
N THR A 44 7.76 5.00 -0.92
CA THR A 44 7.40 4.29 -2.15
C THR A 44 5.88 4.20 -2.32
N VAL A 45 5.16 3.87 -1.24
CA VAL A 45 3.69 3.85 -1.24
C VAL A 45 3.10 5.24 -1.48
N GLN A 46 3.68 6.31 -0.92
CA GLN A 46 3.24 7.68 -1.20
C GLN A 46 3.33 8.02 -2.69
N ARG A 47 4.39 7.60 -3.39
CA ARG A 47 4.52 7.79 -4.83
C ARG A 47 3.46 7.02 -5.62
N ILE A 48 3.10 5.82 -5.15
CA ILE A 48 1.98 5.04 -5.74
C ILE A 48 0.66 5.79 -5.53
N ASN A 49 0.42 6.31 -4.32
CA ASN A 49 -0.78 7.10 -4.01
C ASN A 49 -0.89 8.35 -4.91
N GLU A 50 0.19 9.12 -5.04
CA GLU A 50 0.24 10.29 -5.92
C GLU A 50 -0.06 9.93 -7.38
N TYR A 51 0.45 8.81 -7.86
CA TYR A 51 0.15 8.32 -9.20
C TYR A 51 -1.34 7.99 -9.37
N LEU A 52 -1.94 7.31 -8.39
CA LEU A 52 -3.35 6.95 -8.43
C LEU A 52 -4.26 8.18 -8.36
N ILE A 53 -3.94 9.17 -7.52
CA ILE A 53 -4.66 10.45 -7.48
C ILE A 53 -4.59 11.15 -8.84
N LYS A 54 -3.40 11.21 -9.47
CA LYS A 54 -3.24 11.85 -10.79
C LYS A 54 -3.98 11.12 -11.91
N THR A 55 -4.07 9.79 -11.84
CA THR A 55 -4.59 8.96 -12.93
C THR A 55 -6.10 8.72 -12.81
N TYR A 56 -6.60 8.53 -11.59
CA TYR A 56 -7.98 8.12 -11.31
C TYR A 56 -8.72 9.09 -10.37
N GLY A 57 -8.07 10.13 -9.87
CA GLY A 57 -8.70 11.14 -9.01
C GLY A 57 -9.03 10.67 -7.59
N LYS A 58 -8.59 9.47 -7.18
CA LYS A 58 -8.90 8.88 -5.88
C LYS A 58 -7.62 8.53 -5.10
N PRO A 59 -7.55 8.79 -3.78
CA PRO A 59 -6.41 8.36 -2.98
C PRO A 59 -6.50 6.88 -2.58
N LEU A 60 -5.39 6.33 -2.13
CA LEU A 60 -5.36 5.10 -1.34
C LEU A 60 -5.94 5.35 0.05
N GLY A 61 -6.66 4.33 0.55
CA GLY A 61 -7.04 4.27 1.95
C GLY A 61 -5.84 4.02 2.87
N GLN A 62 -5.96 4.42 4.13
CA GLN A 62 -4.93 4.26 5.14
C GLN A 62 -4.57 2.78 5.37
N SER A 63 -5.56 1.88 5.43
CA SER A 63 -5.31 0.44 5.61
C SER A 63 -4.46 -0.14 4.47
N GLU A 64 -4.74 0.32 3.25
CA GLU A 64 -4.03 -0.12 2.05
C GLU A 64 -2.59 0.42 2.03
N MET A 65 -2.39 1.67 2.44
CA MET A 65 -1.06 2.23 2.57
C MET A 65 -0.20 1.47 3.59
N ILE A 66 -0.78 1.06 4.72
CA ILE A 66 -0.13 0.20 5.73
C ILE A 66 0.27 -1.13 5.10
N TYR A 67 -0.70 -1.79 4.45
CA TYR A 67 -0.49 -3.10 3.83
C TYR A 67 0.65 -3.06 2.82
N LEU A 68 0.61 -2.13 1.86
CA LEU A 68 1.62 -2.01 0.82
C LEU A 68 2.98 -1.69 1.41
N THR A 69 3.06 -0.83 2.43
CA THR A 69 4.34 -0.48 3.05
C THR A 69 5.03 -1.71 3.66
N ILE A 70 4.28 -2.52 4.42
CA ILE A 70 4.81 -3.74 5.03
C ILE A 70 5.23 -4.77 3.97
N HIS A 71 4.44 -4.92 2.90
CA HIS A 71 4.72 -5.91 1.87
C HIS A 71 5.89 -5.51 0.96
N ILE A 72 6.02 -4.22 0.63
CA ILE A 72 7.20 -3.69 -0.08
C ILE A 72 8.45 -3.92 0.76
N GLU A 73 8.43 -3.60 2.05
CA GLU A 73 9.57 -3.83 2.94
C GLU A 73 10.00 -5.30 2.93
N ARG A 74 9.05 -6.23 3.06
CA ARG A 74 9.33 -7.68 3.02
C ARG A 74 9.97 -8.12 1.70
N VAL A 75 9.50 -7.60 0.56
CA VAL A 75 10.06 -7.92 -0.75
C VAL A 75 11.48 -7.37 -0.91
N VAL A 76 11.78 -6.20 -0.35
CA VAL A 76 13.13 -5.62 -0.36
C VAL A 76 14.07 -6.43 0.51
N LEU A 77 13.63 -6.87 1.69
CA LEU A 77 14.44 -7.70 2.59
C LEU A 77 14.72 -9.10 2.03
N ASP A 78 13.77 -9.70 1.31
CA ASP A 78 13.95 -11.00 0.63
C ASP A 78 15.01 -10.95 -0.49
N LYS A 79 15.41 -9.77 -0.96
CA LYS A 79 16.42 -9.58 -2.02
C LYS A 79 17.84 -9.37 -1.50
N LYS A 80 18.06 -9.42 -0.18
CA LYS A 80 19.39 -9.44 0.46
C LYS A 80 19.84 -10.87 0.73
#